data_AF-A0A1B6KHW3-F1
#
_entry.id   AF-A0A1B6KHW3-F1
#
_cell.length_a   1.000
_cell.length_b   1.000
_cell.length_c   1.000
_cell.angle_alpha   90.00
_cell.angle_beta   90.00
_cell.angle_gamma   90.00
#
_symmetry.space_group_name_H-M   'P 1'
#
loop_
_entity.id
_entity.type
_entity.pdbx_description
1 polymer ?
#
loop_
_entity_poly.entity_id
_entity_poly.type
_entity_poly.pdbx_seq_one_letter_code
_entity_poly.pdbx_strand_id
1 'polypeptide(L)'
;MKHLVLSVTFLSCLIGVYSSGGDDSSKKGPKVTVKVWFDIAIGDAPAERVEIGVFGKTVPKTATNFVELAKKTAPEGYKQSKFHRVIKDFMIQGGDFTKGDGTGGASIYGEKFADENFKLKHYG
;
A
#
# COMPACT_ATOMS: atom_id res chain seq x y z
N MET A 1 71.58 42.05 11.02
CA MET A 1 70.87 42.90 11.99
C MET A 1 69.37 42.55 11.95
N LYS A 2 68.81 42.13 13.09
CA LYS A 2 67.37 42.16 13.49
C LYS A 2 66.40 41.24 12.70
N HIS A 3 66.04 40.07 13.23
CA HIS A 3 64.83 39.78 14.04
C HIS A 3 63.50 39.97 13.26
N LEU A 4 62.76 38.89 12.93
CA LEU A 4 61.68 38.24 13.73
C LEU A 4 60.36 39.07 13.62
N VAL A 5 59.18 38.59 13.19
CA VAL A 5 58.30 37.52 13.74
C VAL A 5 57.17 37.20 12.71
N LEU A 6 56.97 35.90 12.44
CA LEU A 6 55.71 35.12 12.43
C LEU A 6 54.32 35.85 12.44
N SER A 7 53.45 35.61 11.46
CA SER A 7 51.96 35.56 11.66
C SER A 7 51.26 35.07 10.39
N VAL A 8 50.80 33.82 10.29
CA VAL A 8 49.47 33.32 10.71
C VAL A 8 48.58 33.10 9.49
N THR A 9 47.99 31.89 9.45
CA THR A 9 46.77 31.47 8.71
C THR A 9 46.84 31.40 7.18
N PHE A 10 46.24 30.44 6.48
CA PHE A 10 45.42 29.27 6.78
C PHE A 10 45.31 28.53 5.42
N LEU A 11 45.51 27.23 5.38
CA LEU A 11 44.42 26.25 5.38
C LEU A 11 43.68 26.14 4.03
N SER A 12 43.90 24.97 3.41
CA SER A 12 42.98 24.16 2.60
C SER A 12 42.04 24.85 1.61
N CYS A 13 42.14 24.43 0.35
CA CYS A 13 41.00 24.15 -0.54
C CYS A 13 41.58 23.56 -1.83
N LEU A 14 41.96 22.27 -1.97
CA LEU A 14 41.15 21.06 -1.76
C LEU A 14 39.67 21.36 -1.57
N ILE A 15 39.08 22.11 -2.50
CA ILE A 15 37.66 21.91 -2.81
C ILE A 15 37.63 20.61 -3.59
N GLY A 16 37.74 19.52 -2.83
CA GLY A 16 37.15 18.27 -3.26
C GLY A 16 35.76 18.62 -3.73
N VAL A 17 35.43 18.11 -4.91
CA VAL A 17 34.06 18.03 -5.40
C VAL A 17 33.25 17.42 -4.24
N TYR A 18 32.66 18.29 -3.42
CA TYR A 18 31.50 17.94 -2.64
C TYR A 18 30.46 17.69 -3.71
N SER A 19 30.37 16.44 -4.15
CA SER A 19 29.11 15.89 -4.58
C SER A 19 28.18 16.18 -3.42
N SER A 20 27.46 17.30 -3.52
CA SER A 20 26.22 17.49 -2.82
C SER A 20 25.36 16.33 -3.29
N GLY A 21 25.42 15.22 -2.55
CA GLY A 21 24.37 14.24 -2.52
C GLY A 21 23.14 15.02 -2.11
N GLY A 22 22.43 15.54 -3.10
CA GLY A 22 21.08 16.01 -2.92
C GLY A 22 20.35 14.83 -2.34
N ASP A 23 19.96 14.96 -1.07
CA ASP A 23 19.04 14.05 -0.45
C ASP A 23 17.71 14.29 -1.16
N ASP A 24 17.56 13.58 -2.28
CA ASP A 24 16.37 13.57 -3.10
C ASP A 24 15.30 12.82 -2.30
N SER A 25 14.83 13.48 -1.24
CA SER A 25 13.75 13.08 -0.36
C SER A 25 12.42 13.19 -1.10
N SER A 26 12.38 12.63 -2.31
CA SER A 26 11.16 12.24 -2.99
C SER A 26 10.34 11.43 -1.99
N LYS A 27 9.14 11.93 -1.67
CA LYS A 27 8.22 11.28 -0.75
C LYS A 27 7.84 9.92 -1.33
N LYS A 28 8.56 8.86 -0.94
CA LYS A 28 8.30 7.50 -1.40
C LYS A 28 6.93 7.06 -0.86
N GLY A 29 6.02 6.69 -1.77
CA GLY A 29 4.72 6.12 -1.43
C GLY A 29 4.83 4.78 -0.70
N PRO A 30 3.71 4.19 -0.25
CA PRO A 30 3.73 2.89 0.40
C PRO A 30 4.31 1.82 -0.53
N LYS A 31 5.10 0.92 0.04
CA LYS A 31 5.70 -0.18 -0.72
C LYS A 31 4.69 -1.30 -0.91
N VAL A 32 4.41 -1.66 -2.16
CA VAL A 32 3.69 -2.90 -2.49
C VAL A 32 4.53 -4.09 -2.04
N THR A 33 3.94 -4.99 -1.25
CA THR A 33 4.60 -6.19 -0.73
C THR A 33 4.07 -7.47 -1.34
N VAL A 34 2.79 -7.48 -1.70
CA VAL A 34 2.08 -8.63 -2.27
C VAL A 34 1.15 -8.11 -3.35
N LYS A 35 0.92 -8.91 -4.39
CA LYS A 35 -0.10 -8.66 -5.41
C LYS A 35 -1.19 -9.71 -5.28
N VAL A 36 -2.43 -9.28 -5.38
CA VAL A 36 -3.64 -10.12 -5.44
C VAL A 36 -4.35 -9.77 -6.73
N TRP A 37 -5.00 -10.72 -7.39
CA TRP A 37 -5.81 -10.43 -8.56
C TRP A 37 -7.23 -10.98 -8.41
N PHE A 38 -8.18 -10.31 -9.05
CA PHE A 38 -9.54 -10.78 -9.25
C PHE A 38 -9.80 -10.88 -10.74
N ASP A 39 -10.31 -12.03 -11.17
CA ASP A 39 -10.92 -12.18 -12.49
C ASP A 39 -12.42 -11.90 -12.31
N ILE A 40 -12.88 -10.77 -12.85
CA ILE A 40 -14.21 -10.20 -12.61
C ILE A 40 -15.04 -10.35 -13.89
N ALA A 41 -16.19 -11.01 -13.78
CA ALA A 41 -17.18 -11.09 -14.86
C ALA A 41 -18.35 -10.14 -14.58
N ILE A 42 -18.96 -9.61 -15.64
CA ILE A 42 -20.19 -8.80 -15.59
C ILE A 42 -21.24 -9.51 -16.44
N GLY A 43 -22.25 -10.10 -15.79
CA GLY A 43 -23.20 -10.98 -16.47
C GLY A 43 -22.47 -12.18 -17.09
N ASP A 44 -22.78 -12.47 -18.36
CA ASP A 44 -22.17 -13.56 -19.11
C ASP A 44 -20.90 -13.16 -19.88
N ALA A 45 -20.42 -11.92 -19.70
CA ALA A 45 -19.20 -11.46 -20.35
C ALA A 45 -17.96 -12.22 -19.81
N PRO A 46 -16.94 -12.47 -20.65
CA PRO A 46 -15.68 -13.04 -20.19
C PRO A 46 -15.08 -12.22 -19.05
N ALA A 47 -14.48 -12.93 -18.07
CA ALA A 47 -13.87 -12.27 -16.93
C ALA A 47 -12.61 -11.48 -17.33
N GLU A 48 -12.47 -10.28 -16.79
CA GLU A 48 -11.29 -9.44 -16.94
C GLU A 48 -10.51 -9.34 -15.62
N ARG A 49 -9.20 -9.14 -15.72
CA ARG A 49 -8.31 -9.16 -14.56
C ARG A 49 -8.07 -7.77 -13.96
N VAL A 50 -8.34 -7.64 -12.67
CA VAL A 50 -7.88 -6.52 -11.83
C VAL A 50 -6.75 -7.00 -10.93
N GLU A 51 -5.60 -6.33 -10.97
CA GLU A 51 -4.46 -6.60 -10.07
C GLU A 51 -4.35 -5.51 -9.00
N ILE A 52 -4.22 -5.91 -7.74
CA ILE A 52 -4.21 -5.06 -6.56
C ILE A 52 -2.87 -5.22 -5.85
N GLY A 53 -2.12 -4.12 -5.73
CA GLY A 53 -0.94 -4.03 -4.89
C GLY A 53 -1.33 -3.83 -3.43
N VAL A 54 -0.86 -4.72 -2.54
CA VAL A 54 -1.17 -4.71 -1.11
C VAL A 54 0.04 -4.21 -0.30
N PHE A 55 -0.20 -3.34 0.68
CA PHE A 55 0.83 -2.66 1.47
C PHE A 55 1.11 -3.34 2.83
N GLY A 56 1.58 -4.59 2.81
CA GLY A 56 1.78 -5.40 4.02
C GLY A 56 2.84 -4.86 5.00
N LYS A 57 3.71 -3.94 4.58
CA LYS A 57 4.61 -3.23 5.51
C LYS A 57 3.91 -2.11 6.29
N THR A 58 2.84 -1.54 5.74
CA THR A 58 2.10 -0.42 6.35
C THR A 58 0.95 -0.92 7.21
N VAL A 59 0.27 -1.98 6.76
CA VAL A 59 -0.90 -2.58 7.40
C VAL A 59 -0.82 -4.12 7.37
N PRO A 60 0.15 -4.74 8.06
CA PRO A 60 0.39 -6.19 7.99
C PRO A 60 -0.85 -7.03 8.31
N LYS A 61 -1.66 -6.67 9.31
CA LYS A 61 -2.84 -7.45 9.70
C LYS A 61 -3.95 -7.36 8.67
N THR A 62 -4.24 -6.14 8.21
CA THR A 62 -5.25 -5.87 7.17
C THR A 62 -4.86 -6.52 5.84
N ALA A 63 -3.57 -6.42 5.47
CA ALA A 63 -3.02 -7.05 4.27
C ALA A 63 -3.13 -8.57 4.33
N THR A 64 -2.76 -9.19 5.46
CA THR A 64 -2.84 -10.64 5.64
C THR A 64 -4.28 -11.12 5.52
N ASN A 65 -5.23 -10.44 6.19
CA ASN A 65 -6.65 -10.77 6.05
C ASN A 65 -7.12 -10.74 4.59
N PHE A 66 -6.82 -9.66 3.87
CA PHE A 66 -7.24 -9.52 2.47
C PHE A 66 -6.63 -10.60 1.56
N VAL A 67 -5.33 -10.88 1.71
CA VAL A 67 -4.63 -11.89 0.91
C VAL A 67 -5.16 -13.29 1.19
N GLU A 68 -5.44 -13.64 2.45
CA GLU A 68 -5.95 -14.96 2.81
C GLU A 68 -7.39 -15.17 2.32
N LEU A 69 -8.26 -14.17 2.43
CA LEU A 69 -9.63 -14.25 1.91
C LEU A 69 -9.66 -14.34 0.37
N ALA A 70 -8.70 -13.74 -0.32
CA ALA A 70 -8.59 -13.84 -1.78
C ALA A 70 -8.26 -15.25 -2.29
N LYS A 71 -7.67 -16.11 -1.45
CA LYS A 71 -7.34 -17.50 -1.80
C LYS A 71 -8.53 -18.46 -1.64
N LYS A 72 -9.55 -18.05 -0.90
CA LYS A 72 -10.67 -18.90 -0.50
C LYS A 72 -11.91 -18.62 -1.34
N THR A 73 -12.78 -19.63 -1.43
CA THR A 73 -14.07 -19.56 -2.13
C THR A 73 -15.18 -19.27 -1.13
N ALA A 74 -16.22 -18.55 -1.54
CA ALA A 74 -17.44 -18.39 -0.76
C ALA A 74 -17.96 -19.77 -0.30
N PRO A 75 -18.38 -19.93 0.97
CA PRO A 75 -18.64 -18.88 1.97
C PRO A 75 -17.44 -18.53 2.89
N GLU A 76 -16.21 -18.85 2.49
CA GLU A 76 -15.01 -18.65 3.32
C GLU A 76 -14.06 -17.56 2.81
N GLY A 77 -14.31 -17.01 1.62
CA GLY A 77 -13.52 -15.95 1.01
C GLY A 77 -14.08 -15.42 -0.30
N TYR A 78 -13.29 -14.64 -1.03
CA TYR A 78 -13.80 -13.76 -2.08
C TYR A 78 -14.18 -14.46 -3.39
N LYS A 79 -13.60 -15.62 -3.70
CA LYS A 79 -13.90 -16.29 -4.97
C LYS A 79 -15.37 -16.70 -5.00
N GLN A 80 -16.05 -16.40 -6.11
CA GLN A 80 -17.51 -16.53 -6.29
C GLN A 80 -18.39 -15.58 -5.43
N SER A 81 -17.80 -14.60 -4.74
CA SER A 81 -18.56 -13.46 -4.18
C SER A 81 -18.80 -12.39 -5.25
N LYS A 82 -19.70 -11.42 -4.97
CA LYS A 82 -20.07 -10.35 -5.91
C LYS A 82 -19.76 -8.95 -5.35
N PHE A 83 -19.62 -7.99 -6.26
CA PHE A 83 -19.74 -6.57 -5.93
C PHE A 83 -21.22 -6.23 -5.78
N HIS A 84 -21.70 -6.16 -4.54
CA HIS A 84 -23.13 -5.97 -4.26
C HIS A 84 -23.56 -4.50 -4.29
N ARG A 85 -22.61 -3.55 -4.31
CA ARG A 85 -22.91 -2.12 -4.37
C ARG A 85 -21.95 -1.41 -5.32
N VAL A 86 -22.51 -0.74 -6.32
CA VAL A 86 -21.79 0.00 -7.37
C VAL A 86 -22.38 1.40 -7.43
N ILE A 87 -21.55 2.42 -7.18
CA ILE A 87 -21.94 3.82 -7.26
C ILE A 87 -21.03 4.53 -8.24
N LYS A 88 -21.64 5.00 -9.33
CA LYS A 88 -20.95 5.76 -10.38
C LYS A 88 -20.28 7.00 -9.78
N ASP A 89 -19.08 7.30 -10.25
CA ASP A 89 -18.28 8.46 -9.83
C ASP A 89 -17.93 8.44 -8.33
N PHE A 90 -17.96 7.27 -7.70
CA PHE A 90 -17.57 7.08 -6.31
C PHE A 90 -16.76 5.81 -6.07
N MET A 91 -17.40 4.63 -5.99
CA MET A 91 -16.72 3.37 -5.69
C MET A 91 -17.57 2.12 -5.99
N ILE A 92 -16.90 0.97 -5.99
CA ILE A 92 -17.51 -0.36 -5.95
C ILE A 92 -17.18 -1.03 -4.61
N GLN A 93 -18.15 -1.76 -4.07
CA GLN A 93 -18.05 -2.45 -2.80
C GLN A 93 -18.44 -3.93 -2.95
N GLY A 94 -17.59 -4.80 -2.42
CA GLY A 94 -17.75 -6.25 -2.41
C GLY A 94 -17.27 -6.83 -1.08
N GLY A 95 -16.86 -8.11 -1.10
CA GLY A 95 -16.27 -8.76 0.08
C GLY A 95 -17.26 -9.39 1.05
N ASP A 96 -18.57 -9.22 0.83
CA ASP A 96 -19.60 -10.01 1.51
C ASP A 96 -19.76 -11.35 0.79
N PHE A 97 -19.00 -12.35 1.23
CA PHE A 97 -19.00 -13.71 0.70
C PHE A 97 -19.97 -14.66 1.42
N THR A 98 -20.68 -14.21 2.46
CA THR A 98 -21.62 -15.06 3.21
C THR A 98 -23.07 -14.81 2.83
N LYS A 99 -23.44 -13.55 2.56
CA LYS A 99 -24.82 -13.16 2.20
C LYS A 99 -24.91 -12.41 0.87
N GLY A 100 -23.85 -11.67 0.53
CA GLY A 100 -23.78 -10.89 -0.71
C GLY A 100 -24.74 -9.70 -0.76
N ASP A 101 -25.17 -9.17 0.39
CA ASP A 101 -26.07 -8.00 0.47
C ASP A 101 -25.48 -6.83 1.27
N GLY A 102 -24.27 -7.02 1.82
CA GLY A 102 -23.56 -6.04 2.64
C GLY A 102 -23.74 -6.25 4.14
N THR A 103 -24.55 -7.22 4.58
CA THR A 103 -24.80 -7.54 6.00
C THR A 103 -23.97 -8.73 6.51
N GLY A 104 -23.13 -9.31 5.66
CA GLY A 104 -22.28 -10.45 5.95
C GLY A 104 -20.78 -10.16 5.89
N GLY A 105 -20.01 -11.20 5.57
CA GLY A 105 -18.55 -11.22 5.61
C GLY A 105 -17.96 -11.47 6.99
N ALA A 106 -16.70 -11.90 7.00
CA ALA A 106 -15.90 -12.08 8.20
C ALA A 106 -14.42 -11.88 7.87
N SER A 107 -13.59 -11.68 8.90
CA SER A 107 -12.14 -11.71 8.78
C SER A 107 -11.61 -13.10 9.13
N ILE A 108 -10.34 -13.36 8.79
CA ILE A 108 -9.64 -14.56 9.29
C ILE A 108 -9.41 -14.56 10.81
N TYR A 109 -9.75 -13.45 11.48
CA TYR A 109 -9.60 -13.25 12.92
C TYR A 109 -10.94 -13.29 13.68
N GLY A 110 -12.06 -13.56 12.99
CA GLY A 110 -13.42 -13.47 13.54
C GLY A 110 -14.28 -12.44 12.79
N GLU A 111 -15.46 -12.11 13.32
CA GLU A 111 -16.42 -11.22 12.65
C GLU A 111 -15.85 -9.82 12.37
N LYS A 112 -15.08 -9.26 13.30
CA LYS A 112 -14.49 -7.92 13.20
C LYS A 112 -13.09 -7.90 13.81
N PHE A 113 -12.27 -6.97 13.35
CA PHE A 113 -11.00 -6.61 13.98
C PHE A 113 -10.84 -5.09 13.99
N ALA A 114 -10.04 -4.56 14.92
CA ALA A 114 -9.84 -3.13 15.08
C ALA A 114 -9.10 -2.50 13.88
N ASP A 115 -9.39 -1.22 13.62
CA ASP A 115 -8.67 -0.42 12.64
C ASP A 115 -7.17 -0.42 12.95
N GLU A 116 -6.35 -0.87 12.01
CA GLU A 116 -4.92 -1.09 12.25
C GLU A 116 -4.12 0.22 12.31
N ASN A 117 -4.40 1.16 11.40
CA ASN A 117 -3.94 2.55 11.42
C ASN A 117 -4.57 3.36 10.26
N PHE A 118 -4.34 4.67 10.27
CA PHE A 118 -4.79 5.61 9.23
C PHE A 118 -3.62 6.33 8.52
N LYS A 119 -2.48 5.64 8.33
CA LYS A 119 -1.28 6.23 7.71
C LYS A 119 -1.47 6.56 6.22
N LEU A 120 -2.33 5.81 5.53
CA LEU A 120 -2.66 6.01 4.12
C LEU A 120 -4.01 6.72 4.00
N LYS A 121 -4.16 7.51 2.93
CA LYS A 121 -5.39 8.22 2.59
C LYS A 121 -6.00 7.65 1.31
N HIS A 122 -7.24 8.00 1.04
CA HIS A 122 -7.85 7.85 -0.28
C HIS A 122 -7.32 8.98 -1.18
N TYR A 123 -6.33 8.67 -2.02
CA TYR A 123 -5.57 9.69 -2.75
C TYR A 123 -6.23 10.16 -4.06
N GLY A 124 -7.26 9.48 -4.55
CA GLY A 124 -7.95 9.81 -5.81
C GLY A 124 -8.87 8.70 -6.28
#